data_AF-A0A5C4UNZ4-F1
#
_entry.id   AF-A0A5C4UNZ4-F1
#
_cell.length_a   1.000
_cell.length_b   1.000
_cell.length_c   1.000
_cell.angle_alpha   90.00
_cell.angle_beta   90.00
_cell.angle_gamma   90.00
#
_symmetry.space_group_name_H-M   'P 1'
#
loop_
_entity.id
_entity.type
_entity.pdbx_description
1 polymer ?
#
loop_
_entity_poly.entity_id
_entity_poly.type
_entity_poly.pdbx_seq_one_letter_code
_entity_poly.pdbx_strand_id
1 'polypeptide(L)'
;MSQPRNAAASIGEQAVVATHADATVADMRAVARWTITAYAAVGGLLLAGFPLAAIGKIHDSRDALLAGGGLAIASLGIFWAIWSTAEVLTPRFTTLKSIRDPALADLRAEIDAAPELFFGPFGTTVEELGRACRLHTTVAVNLKARLTRECDAKLRDELEHALAAAQANIARAAARRRALVELAHAWQVRGVLRRARLYTMFGALLVVFGAVFFLLATDGG
;
A
#
# COMPACT_ATOMS: atom_id res chain seq x y z
N MET A 1 -32.66 25.13 16.09
CA MET A 1 -31.61 24.90 17.10
C MET A 1 -31.10 23.47 16.92
N SER A 2 -30.05 23.27 16.12
CA SER A 2 -29.64 21.93 15.66
C SER A 2 -28.12 21.79 15.61
N GLN A 3 -27.58 21.21 16.69
CA GLN A 3 -26.52 20.20 16.72
C GLN A 3 -25.09 20.51 16.17
N PRO A 4 -24.25 21.23 16.95
CA PRO A 4 -22.79 21.27 16.77
C PRO A 4 -22.03 20.01 17.26
N ARG A 5 -22.73 18.95 17.71
CA ARG A 5 -22.13 17.77 18.37
C ARG A 5 -21.40 16.80 17.41
N ASN A 6 -21.67 16.84 16.10
CA ASN A 6 -21.13 15.85 15.15
C ASN A 6 -19.70 16.17 14.64
N ALA A 7 -19.27 17.43 14.66
CA ALA A 7 -17.93 17.80 14.17
C ALA A 7 -16.82 17.28 15.09
N ALA A 8 -16.99 17.40 16.42
CA ALA A 8 -16.03 16.91 17.40
C ALA A 8 -15.88 15.37 17.39
N ALA A 9 -16.99 14.65 17.17
CA ALA A 9 -16.96 13.20 17.01
C ALA A 9 -16.17 12.79 15.75
N SER A 10 -16.39 13.48 14.62
CA SER A 10 -15.67 13.17 13.37
C SER A 10 -14.17 13.47 13.43
N ILE A 11 -13.75 14.47 14.22
CA ILE A 11 -12.32 14.80 14.42
C ILE A 11 -11.65 13.74 15.30
N GLY A 12 -12.33 13.30 16.37
CA GLY A 12 -11.83 12.22 17.23
C GLY A 12 -11.69 10.90 16.47
N GLU A 13 -12.68 10.56 15.64
CA GLU A 13 -12.66 9.35 14.82
C GLU A 13 -11.57 9.39 13.74
N GLN A 14 -11.37 10.54 13.08
CA GLN A 14 -10.26 10.74 12.13
C GLN A 14 -8.88 10.68 12.79
N ALA A 15 -8.71 11.21 14.01
CA ALA A 15 -7.45 11.14 14.75
C ALA A 15 -7.12 9.70 15.20
N VAL A 16 -8.14 8.92 15.60
CA VAL A 16 -7.98 7.50 15.95
C VAL A 16 -7.63 6.66 14.72
N VAL A 17 -8.28 6.90 13.58
CA VAL A 17 -7.95 6.21 12.32
C VAL A 17 -6.52 6.52 11.84
N ALA A 18 -6.10 7.78 11.91
CA ALA A 18 -4.72 8.17 11.57
C ALA A 18 -3.69 7.50 12.49
N THR A 19 -3.96 7.48 13.80
CA THR A 19 -3.09 6.83 14.79
C THR A 19 -3.01 5.32 14.59
N HIS A 20 -4.12 4.65 14.26
CA HIS A 20 -4.12 3.23 13.93
C HIS A 20 -3.37 2.92 12.62
N ALA A 21 -3.52 3.76 11.60
CA ALA A 21 -2.77 3.63 10.36
C ALA A 21 -1.26 3.75 10.61
N ASP A 22 -0.83 4.77 11.36
CA ASP A 22 0.59 4.97 11.70
C ASP A 22 1.18 3.80 12.50
N ALA A 23 0.41 3.27 13.47
CA ALA A 23 0.83 2.09 14.22
C ALA A 23 0.99 0.85 13.32
N THR A 24 0.05 0.60 12.40
CA THR A 24 0.19 -0.52 11.44
C THR A 24 1.39 -0.34 10.50
N VAL A 25 1.69 0.87 10.05
CA VAL A 25 2.88 1.14 9.22
C VAL A 25 4.17 0.91 10.01
N ALA A 26 4.21 1.33 11.28
CA ALA A 26 5.36 1.10 12.16
C ALA A 26 5.60 -0.40 12.38
N ASP A 27 4.54 -1.17 12.63
CA ASP A 27 4.61 -2.61 12.83
C ASP A 27 5.08 -3.34 11.56
N MET A 28 4.55 -2.98 10.39
CA MET A 28 5.03 -3.52 9.10
C MET A 28 6.51 -3.24 8.85
N ARG A 29 7.00 -2.03 9.20
CA ARG A 29 8.43 -1.69 9.11
C ARG A 29 9.27 -2.49 10.10
N ALA A 30 8.76 -2.73 11.31
CA ALA A 30 9.43 -3.55 12.30
C ALA A 30 9.58 -5.00 11.81
N VAL A 31 8.49 -5.60 11.31
CA VAL A 31 8.51 -6.94 10.71
C VAL A 31 9.49 -7.01 9.54
N ALA A 32 9.46 -6.04 8.62
CA ALA A 32 10.37 -5.99 7.47
C ALA A 32 11.85 -5.89 7.88
N ARG A 33 12.17 -5.09 8.92
CA ARG A 33 13.52 -5.01 9.47
C ARG A 33 13.95 -6.35 10.05
N TRP A 34 13.10 -6.98 10.86
CA TRP A 34 13.41 -8.28 11.47
C TRP A 34 13.60 -9.40 10.45
N THR A 35 12.80 -9.45 9.38
CA THR A 35 13.02 -10.43 8.31
C THR A 35 14.33 -10.18 7.58
N ILE A 36 14.67 -8.92 7.24
CA ILE A 36 15.96 -8.60 6.61
C ILE A 36 17.13 -9.02 7.53
N THR A 37 17.06 -8.70 8.83
CA THR A 37 18.09 -9.09 9.80
C THR A 37 18.20 -10.62 9.91
N ALA A 38 17.09 -11.36 9.92
CA ALA A 38 17.10 -12.81 9.97
C ALA A 38 17.75 -13.42 8.71
N TYR A 39 17.37 -12.96 7.51
CA TYR A 39 17.99 -13.43 6.26
C TYR A 39 19.47 -13.05 6.17
N ALA A 40 19.85 -11.86 6.64
CA ALA A 40 21.25 -11.44 6.71
C ALA A 40 22.06 -12.32 7.69
N ALA A 41 21.48 -12.68 8.84
CA ALA A 41 22.12 -13.58 9.80
C ALA A 41 22.31 -14.99 9.22
N VAL A 42 21.29 -15.53 8.55
CA VAL A 42 21.38 -16.84 7.86
C VAL A 42 22.43 -16.79 6.74
N GLY A 43 22.44 -15.72 5.93
CA GLY A 43 23.46 -15.53 4.90
C GLY A 43 24.87 -15.40 5.46
N GLY A 44 25.03 -14.66 6.55
CA GLY A 44 26.29 -14.55 7.27
C GLY A 44 26.77 -15.90 7.81
N LEU A 45 25.88 -16.69 8.39
CA LEU A 45 26.19 -18.04 8.86
C LEU A 45 26.62 -18.98 7.71
N LEU A 46 25.91 -18.92 6.58
CA LEU A 46 26.24 -19.72 5.39
C LEU A 46 27.58 -19.33 4.78
N LEU A 47 27.91 -18.05 4.73
CA LEU A 47 29.16 -17.57 4.13
C LEU A 47 30.36 -17.71 5.07
N ALA A 48 30.17 -17.52 6.38
CA ALA A 48 31.27 -17.51 7.36
C ALA A 48 31.45 -18.83 8.11
N GLY A 49 30.38 -19.58 8.37
CA GLY A 49 30.42 -20.78 9.21
C GLY A 49 30.66 -22.08 8.45
N PHE A 50 30.03 -22.25 7.30
CA PHE A 50 30.01 -23.53 6.58
C PHE A 50 31.28 -23.85 5.75
N PRO A 51 31.87 -22.90 5.00
CA PRO A 51 33.03 -23.18 4.17
C PRO A 51 34.27 -23.57 5.01
N LEU A 52 34.46 -22.96 6.19
CA LEU A 52 35.60 -23.27 7.05
C LEU A 52 35.56 -24.68 7.67
N ALA A 53 34.37 -25.22 7.91
CA ALA A 53 34.22 -26.59 8.44
C ALA A 53 34.40 -27.67 7.36
N ALA A 54 34.15 -27.35 6.08
CA ALA A 54 34.14 -28.31 4.98
C ALA A 54 35.49 -28.41 4.22
N ILE A 55 36.39 -27.43 4.37
CA ILE A 55 37.69 -27.39 3.66
C ILE A 55 38.56 -28.65 3.89
N GLY A 56 38.38 -29.36 5.00
CA GLY A 56 39.13 -30.60 5.31
C GLY A 56 38.53 -31.90 4.76
N LYS A 57 37.31 -31.89 4.20
CA LYS A 57 36.58 -33.11 3.79
C LYS A 57 36.40 -33.29 2.28
N ILE A 58 36.71 -32.27 1.49
CA ILE A 58 36.45 -32.29 0.05
C ILE A 58 37.66 -32.90 -0.66
N HIS A 59 37.56 -34.18 -1.02
CA HIS A 59 38.63 -34.91 -1.69
C HIS A 59 38.41 -35.01 -3.21
N ASP A 60 37.17 -34.79 -3.69
CA ASP A 60 36.81 -34.87 -5.10
C ASP A 60 36.27 -33.54 -5.65
N SER A 61 36.67 -33.23 -6.89
CA SER A 61 36.31 -32.02 -7.62
C SER A 61 34.80 -31.91 -7.88
N ARG A 62 34.10 -33.05 -7.93
CA ARG A 62 32.66 -33.14 -8.14
C ARG A 62 31.87 -32.66 -6.91
N ASP A 63 32.34 -33.00 -5.72
CA ASP A 63 31.71 -32.61 -4.46
C ASP A 63 31.96 -31.12 -4.14
N ALA A 64 33.13 -30.60 -4.52
CA ALA A 64 33.41 -29.16 -4.48
C ALA A 64 32.42 -28.35 -5.34
N LEU A 65 32.11 -28.86 -6.54
CA LEU A 65 31.19 -28.23 -7.49
C LEU A 65 29.74 -28.29 -7.00
N LEU A 66 29.34 -29.40 -6.40
CA LEU A 66 28.01 -29.58 -5.81
C LEU A 66 27.82 -28.69 -4.56
N ALA A 67 28.82 -28.62 -3.68
CA ALA A 67 28.81 -27.74 -2.50
C ALA A 67 28.78 -26.25 -2.91
N GLY A 68 29.60 -25.85 -3.89
CA GLY A 68 29.58 -24.49 -4.44
C GLY A 68 28.25 -24.14 -5.10
N GLY A 69 27.65 -25.07 -5.83
CA GLY A 69 26.32 -24.91 -6.44
C GLY A 69 25.22 -24.73 -5.40
N GLY A 70 25.20 -25.55 -4.34
CA GLY A 70 24.26 -25.43 -3.24
C GLY A 70 24.35 -24.08 -2.52
N LEU A 71 25.58 -23.61 -2.27
CA LEU A 71 25.84 -22.30 -1.67
C LEU A 71 25.35 -21.15 -2.58
N ALA A 72 25.64 -21.21 -3.89
CA ALA A 72 25.20 -20.20 -4.84
C ALA A 72 23.66 -20.11 -4.93
N ILE A 73 22.98 -21.26 -4.94
CA ILE A 73 21.51 -21.33 -4.92
C ILE A 73 20.96 -20.72 -3.63
N ALA A 74 21.53 -21.06 -2.47
CA ALA A 74 21.10 -20.49 -1.19
C ALA A 74 21.30 -18.96 -1.15
N SER A 75 22.44 -18.46 -1.64
CA SER A 75 22.70 -17.01 -1.75
C SER A 75 21.72 -16.31 -2.68
N LEU A 76 21.38 -16.92 -3.82
CA LEU A 76 20.37 -16.37 -4.74
C LEU A 76 18.98 -16.27 -4.08
N GLY A 77 18.60 -17.27 -3.27
CA GLY A 77 17.35 -17.27 -2.52
C GLY A 77 17.28 -16.14 -1.49
N ILE A 78 18.38 -15.90 -0.79
CA ILE A 78 18.52 -14.79 0.15
C ILE A 78 18.43 -13.44 -0.58
N PHE A 79 19.18 -13.28 -1.67
CA PHE A 79 19.15 -12.05 -2.47
C PHE A 79 17.75 -11.75 -3.00
N TRP A 80 17.06 -12.77 -3.53
CA TRP A 80 15.69 -12.66 -4.00
C TRP A 80 14.70 -12.28 -2.88
N ALA A 81 14.83 -12.89 -1.70
CA ALA A 81 14.00 -12.56 -0.54
C ALA A 81 14.19 -11.09 -0.10
N ILE A 82 15.44 -10.62 -0.03
CA ILE A 82 15.77 -9.23 0.32
C ILE A 82 15.22 -8.27 -0.74
N TRP A 83 15.44 -8.55 -2.02
CA TRP A 83 14.95 -7.73 -3.13
C TRP A 83 13.42 -7.61 -3.11
N SER A 84 12.71 -8.73 -2.96
CA SER A 84 11.24 -8.73 -2.89
C SER A 84 10.69 -7.96 -1.68
N THR A 85 11.43 -7.94 -0.57
CA THR A 85 11.06 -7.16 0.63
C THR A 85 11.32 -5.66 0.42
N ALA A 86 12.38 -5.29 -0.31
CA ALA A 86 12.69 -3.90 -0.64
C ALA A 86 11.63 -3.24 -1.53
N GLU A 87 11.01 -4.00 -2.45
CA GLU A 87 9.91 -3.48 -3.27
C GLU A 87 8.68 -3.05 -2.43
N VAL A 88 8.45 -3.68 -1.27
CA VAL A 88 7.38 -3.30 -0.33
C VAL A 88 7.66 -1.96 0.34
N LEU A 89 8.94 -1.64 0.55
CA LEU A 89 9.39 -0.41 1.20
C LEU A 89 9.37 0.81 0.27
N THR A 90 9.16 0.64 -1.05
CA THR A 90 9.14 1.74 -2.01
C THR A 90 7.69 2.23 -2.18
N PRO A 91 7.30 3.37 -1.58
CA PRO A 91 5.92 3.83 -1.61
C PRO A 91 5.51 4.18 -3.04
N ARG A 92 4.62 3.39 -3.63
CA ARG A 92 3.97 3.76 -4.89
C ARG A 92 2.92 4.81 -4.59
N PHE A 93 3.07 6.01 -5.16
CA PHE A 93 2.07 7.07 -5.02
C PHE A 93 0.73 6.64 -5.63
N THR A 94 -0.23 6.25 -4.77
CA THR A 94 -1.60 5.91 -5.18
C THR A 94 -2.35 7.20 -5.52
N THR A 95 -2.82 7.32 -6.77
CA THR A 95 -3.68 8.45 -7.21
C THR A 95 -4.99 7.90 -7.76
N LEU A 96 -6.04 8.70 -7.94
CA LEU A 96 -7.31 8.18 -8.53
C LEU A 96 -7.14 7.59 -9.93
N LYS A 97 -6.09 7.97 -10.68
CA LYS A 97 -5.73 7.31 -11.95
C LYS A 97 -5.23 5.88 -11.76
N SER A 98 -4.70 5.53 -10.59
CA SER A 98 -4.22 4.18 -10.28
C SER A 98 -5.35 3.15 -10.17
N ILE A 99 -6.62 3.57 -10.04
CA ILE A 99 -7.79 2.66 -10.11
C ILE A 99 -7.84 1.94 -11.48
N ARG A 100 -7.20 2.50 -12.52
CA ARG A 100 -7.06 1.87 -13.84
C ARG A 100 -5.94 0.83 -13.94
N ASP A 101 -5.10 0.68 -12.91
CA ASP A 101 -4.04 -0.32 -12.87
C ASP A 101 -4.64 -1.74 -12.91
N PRO A 102 -4.12 -2.68 -13.73
CA PRO A 102 -4.57 -4.08 -13.73
C PRO A 102 -4.46 -4.75 -12.35
N ALA A 103 -3.56 -4.30 -11.47
CA ALA A 103 -3.45 -4.82 -10.10
C ALA A 103 -4.69 -4.55 -9.23
N LEU A 104 -5.57 -3.64 -9.65
CA LEU A 104 -6.80 -3.24 -8.95
C LEU A 104 -8.06 -3.69 -9.71
N ALA A 105 -7.94 -4.69 -10.60
CA ALA A 105 -9.08 -5.22 -11.36
C ALA A 105 -10.22 -5.73 -10.48
N ASP A 106 -9.90 -6.42 -9.37
CA ASP A 106 -10.89 -6.91 -8.41
C ASP A 106 -11.64 -5.75 -7.73
N LEU A 107 -10.91 -4.70 -7.33
CA LEU A 107 -11.52 -3.50 -6.76
C LEU A 107 -12.40 -2.80 -7.79
N ARG A 108 -11.99 -2.77 -9.06
CA ARG A 108 -12.80 -2.19 -10.14
C ARG A 108 -14.09 -2.98 -10.34
N ALA A 109 -14.03 -4.31 -10.36
CA ALA A 109 -15.22 -5.14 -10.46
C ALA A 109 -16.20 -4.90 -9.31
N GLU A 110 -15.69 -4.71 -8.08
CA GLU A 110 -16.52 -4.38 -6.92
C GLU A 110 -17.15 -2.98 -7.02
N ILE A 111 -16.38 -1.99 -7.50
CA ILE A 111 -16.88 -0.62 -7.74
C ILE A 111 -17.94 -0.63 -8.85
N ASP A 112 -17.69 -1.36 -9.94
CA ASP A 112 -18.61 -1.48 -11.08
C ASP A 112 -19.91 -2.22 -10.69
N ALA A 113 -19.85 -3.13 -9.70
CA ALA A 113 -21.01 -3.82 -9.18
C ALA A 113 -21.94 -2.93 -8.32
N ALA A 114 -21.39 -1.93 -7.63
CA ALA A 114 -22.15 -1.06 -6.73
C ALA A 114 -21.66 0.40 -6.75
N PRO A 115 -21.70 1.10 -7.90
CA PRO A 115 -21.07 2.42 -8.05
C PRO A 115 -21.68 3.49 -7.13
N GLU A 116 -22.97 3.37 -6.83
CA GLU A 116 -23.70 4.31 -5.97
C GLU A 116 -23.18 4.29 -4.53
N LEU A 117 -22.68 3.15 -4.04
CA LEU A 117 -22.12 3.04 -2.70
C LEU A 117 -20.81 3.84 -2.56
N PHE A 118 -20.01 3.84 -3.63
CA PHE A 118 -18.68 4.45 -3.66
C PHE A 118 -18.71 5.94 -4.04
N PHE A 119 -19.52 6.30 -5.04
CA PHE A 119 -19.57 7.66 -5.59
C PHE A 119 -20.79 8.47 -5.12
N GLY A 120 -21.88 7.81 -4.71
CA GLY A 120 -23.17 8.39 -4.29
C GLY A 120 -23.73 9.42 -5.27
N PRO A 121 -24.22 10.59 -4.80
CA PRO A 121 -24.96 11.50 -5.68
C PRO A 121 -24.09 12.23 -6.71
N PHE A 122 -22.78 11.99 -6.71
CA PHE A 122 -21.81 12.69 -7.56
C PHE A 122 -21.46 11.93 -8.85
N GLY A 123 -22.20 10.86 -9.15
CA GLY A 123 -22.09 10.07 -10.37
C GLY A 123 -21.77 8.60 -10.11
N THR A 124 -21.37 7.89 -11.16
CA THR A 124 -21.03 6.46 -11.15
C THR A 124 -19.56 6.21 -11.49
N THR A 125 -18.82 7.26 -11.89
CA THR A 125 -17.41 7.15 -12.30
C THR A 125 -16.50 8.14 -11.59
N VAL A 126 -15.20 7.83 -11.56
CA VAL A 126 -14.15 8.70 -11.02
C VAL A 126 -14.10 10.04 -11.77
N GLU A 127 -14.31 10.02 -13.09
CA GLU A 127 -14.35 11.21 -13.94
C GLU A 127 -15.56 12.09 -13.65
N GLU A 128 -16.72 11.49 -13.35
CA GLU A 128 -17.93 12.22 -12.92
C GLU A 128 -17.76 12.87 -11.56
N LEU A 129 -17.20 12.16 -10.57
CA LEU A 129 -16.86 12.75 -9.28
C LEU A 129 -15.89 13.94 -9.46
N GLY A 130 -14.89 13.79 -10.33
CA GLY A 130 -13.96 14.86 -10.67
C GLY A 130 -14.64 16.06 -11.35
N ARG A 131 -15.61 15.81 -12.24
CA ARG A 131 -16.44 16.85 -12.88
C ARG A 131 -17.32 17.56 -11.85
N ALA A 132 -18.00 16.83 -10.96
CA ALA A 132 -18.84 17.38 -9.91
C ALA A 132 -18.03 18.28 -8.96
N CYS A 133 -16.85 17.86 -8.53
CA CYS A 133 -15.93 18.69 -7.74
C CYS A 133 -15.58 20.01 -8.45
N ARG A 134 -15.21 19.96 -9.73
CA ARG A 134 -14.90 21.17 -10.51
C ARG A 134 -16.11 22.09 -10.61
N LEU A 135 -17.27 21.53 -10.93
CA LEU A 135 -18.51 22.28 -11.06
C LEU A 135 -18.88 23.00 -9.75
N HIS A 136 -18.89 22.30 -8.61
CA HIS A 136 -19.21 22.93 -7.33
C HIS A 136 -18.18 23.98 -6.91
N THR A 137 -16.91 23.78 -7.24
CA THR A 137 -15.85 24.77 -7.00
C THR A 137 -16.08 26.02 -7.83
N THR A 138 -16.38 25.87 -9.13
CA THR A 138 -16.71 27.00 -10.02
C THR A 138 -17.96 27.74 -9.54
N VAL A 139 -19.00 27.02 -9.13
CA VAL A 139 -20.22 27.62 -8.57
C VAL A 139 -19.91 28.41 -7.30
N ALA A 140 -19.11 27.87 -6.38
CA ALA A 140 -18.73 28.57 -5.16
C ALA A 140 -17.92 29.85 -5.44
N VAL A 141 -16.98 29.81 -6.39
CA VAL A 141 -16.20 30.98 -6.81
C VAL A 141 -17.11 32.04 -7.44
N ASN A 142 -18.02 31.64 -8.33
CA ASN A 142 -18.96 32.56 -8.97
C ASN A 142 -19.94 33.17 -7.97
N LEU A 143 -20.48 32.38 -7.03
CA LEU A 143 -21.34 32.85 -5.94
C LEU A 143 -20.61 33.86 -5.05
N LYS A 144 -19.36 33.58 -4.67
CA LYS A 144 -18.54 34.50 -3.88
C LYS A 144 -18.29 35.82 -4.61
N ALA A 145 -18.00 35.78 -5.91
CA ALA A 145 -17.82 36.97 -6.73
C ALA A 145 -19.12 37.79 -6.86
N ARG A 146 -20.28 37.13 -6.93
CA ARG A 146 -21.59 37.78 -6.94
C ARG A 146 -21.90 38.43 -5.60
N LEU A 147 -21.62 37.73 -4.50
CA LEU A 147 -21.79 38.22 -3.13
C LEU A 147 -21.04 39.53 -2.87
N THR A 148 -19.84 39.68 -3.43
CA THR A 148 -19.04 40.92 -3.27
C THR A 148 -19.60 42.13 -4.01
N ARG A 149 -20.53 41.93 -4.96
CA ARG A 149 -21.12 43.01 -5.78
C ARG A 149 -22.57 43.31 -5.40
N GLU A 150 -23.20 42.44 -4.62
CA GLU A 150 -24.61 42.53 -4.27
C GLU A 150 -24.81 43.47 -3.08
N CYS A 151 -25.70 44.45 -3.22
CA CYS A 151 -26.02 45.41 -2.16
C CYS A 151 -27.35 45.11 -1.46
N ASP A 152 -28.23 44.30 -2.08
CA ASP A 152 -29.51 43.91 -1.49
C ASP A 152 -29.30 42.87 -0.38
N ALA A 153 -29.80 43.18 0.82
CA ALA A 153 -29.68 42.31 1.99
C ALA A 153 -30.40 40.96 1.83
N LYS A 154 -31.55 40.91 1.13
CA LYS A 154 -32.28 39.66 0.93
C LYS A 154 -31.57 38.74 -0.06
N LEU A 155 -31.11 39.30 -1.19
CA LEU A 155 -30.35 38.54 -2.18
C LEU A 155 -29.00 38.08 -1.63
N ARG A 156 -28.36 38.87 -0.76
CA ARG A 156 -27.15 38.43 -0.06
C ARG A 156 -27.39 37.21 0.83
N ASP A 157 -28.47 37.19 1.61
CA ASP A 157 -28.78 36.06 2.50
C ASP A 157 -29.05 34.77 1.70
N GLU A 158 -29.77 34.87 0.57
CA GLU A 158 -29.97 33.75 -0.37
C GLU A 158 -28.65 33.26 -0.99
N LEU A 159 -27.76 34.17 -1.40
CA LEU A 159 -26.45 33.84 -1.95
C LEU A 159 -25.52 33.21 -0.91
N GLU A 160 -25.57 33.66 0.35
CA GLU A 160 -24.83 33.08 1.47
C GLU A 160 -25.29 31.63 1.74
N HIS A 161 -26.60 31.39 1.76
CA HIS A 161 -27.16 30.04 1.88
C HIS A 161 -26.73 29.13 0.71
N ALA A 162 -26.79 29.62 -0.52
CA ALA A 162 -26.35 28.87 -1.70
C ALA A 162 -24.84 28.56 -1.67
N LEU A 163 -24.02 29.50 -1.20
CA LEU A 163 -22.57 29.33 -1.05
C LEU A 163 -22.25 28.29 0.04
N ALA A 164 -22.94 28.33 1.18
CA ALA A 164 -22.78 27.34 2.25
C ALA A 164 -23.13 25.92 1.75
N ALA A 165 -24.23 25.78 0.98
CA ALA A 165 -24.60 24.51 0.36
C ALA A 165 -23.54 24.00 -0.63
N ALA A 166 -23.00 24.89 -1.48
CA ALA A 166 -21.93 24.55 -2.41
C ALA A 166 -20.65 24.09 -1.68
N GLN A 167 -20.26 24.78 -0.61
CA GLN A 167 -19.10 24.40 0.22
C GLN A 167 -19.29 23.04 0.91
N ALA A 168 -20.49 22.79 1.45
CA ALA A 168 -20.82 21.49 2.04
C ALA A 168 -20.70 20.36 1.01
N ASN A 169 -21.15 20.58 -0.22
CA ASN A 169 -21.03 19.61 -1.31
C ASN A 169 -19.56 19.36 -1.73
N ILE A 170 -18.73 20.42 -1.77
CA ILE A 170 -17.29 20.28 -2.01
C ILE A 170 -16.64 19.40 -0.93
N ALA A 171 -16.96 19.66 0.34
CA ALA A 171 -16.41 18.91 1.46
C ALA A 171 -16.80 17.42 1.40
N ARG A 172 -18.06 17.12 1.09
CA ARG A 172 -18.56 15.73 0.92
C ARG A 172 -17.85 15.01 -0.23
N ALA A 173 -17.72 15.68 -1.39
CA ALA A 173 -17.05 15.09 -2.54
C ALA A 173 -15.55 14.86 -2.28
N ALA A 174 -14.88 15.78 -1.57
CA ALA A 174 -13.49 15.63 -1.17
C ALA A 174 -13.29 14.48 -0.17
N ALA A 175 -14.19 14.31 0.81
CA ALA A 175 -14.14 13.20 1.76
C ALA A 175 -14.29 11.85 1.04
N ARG A 176 -15.27 11.72 0.14
CA ARG A 176 -15.46 10.53 -0.71
C ARG A 176 -14.21 10.20 -1.53
N ARG A 177 -13.60 11.22 -2.12
CA ARG A 177 -12.35 11.07 -2.88
C ARG A 177 -11.21 10.53 -2.02
N ARG A 178 -11.06 11.00 -0.77
CA ARG A 178 -10.03 10.49 0.15
C ARG A 178 -10.30 9.04 0.54
N ALA A 179 -11.55 8.71 0.89
CA ALA A 179 -11.95 7.34 1.21
C ALA A 179 -11.67 6.37 0.05
N LEU A 180 -11.90 6.77 -1.20
CA LEU A 180 -11.56 5.97 -2.38
C LEU A 180 -10.05 5.76 -2.54
N VAL A 181 -9.24 6.78 -2.25
CA VAL A 181 -7.78 6.67 -2.31
C VAL A 181 -7.26 5.76 -1.19
N GLU A 182 -7.81 5.87 0.02
CA GLU A 182 -7.49 5.00 1.15
C GLU A 182 -7.87 3.55 0.86
N LEU A 183 -9.06 3.32 0.29
CA LEU A 183 -9.51 1.99 -0.12
C LEU A 183 -8.61 1.41 -1.21
N ALA A 184 -8.29 2.19 -2.25
CA ALA A 184 -7.37 1.79 -3.30
C ALA A 184 -5.99 1.44 -2.73
N HIS A 185 -5.50 2.23 -1.76
CA HIS A 185 -4.24 1.96 -1.08
C HIS A 185 -4.29 0.66 -0.28
N ALA A 186 -5.35 0.41 0.49
CA ALA A 186 -5.52 -0.83 1.25
C ALA A 186 -5.56 -2.07 0.34
N TRP A 187 -6.26 -1.99 -0.79
CA TRP A 187 -6.30 -3.07 -1.78
C TRP A 187 -4.95 -3.28 -2.48
N GLN A 188 -4.25 -2.20 -2.81
CA GLN A 188 -2.91 -2.27 -3.37
C GLN A 188 -1.93 -2.95 -2.39
N VAL A 189 -1.99 -2.59 -1.11
CA VAL A 189 -1.20 -3.24 -0.04
C VAL A 189 -1.54 -4.72 0.06
N ARG A 190 -2.82 -5.10 0.02
CA ARG A 190 -3.26 -6.50 0.06
C ARG A 190 -2.73 -7.33 -1.12
N GLY A 191 -2.73 -6.75 -2.32
CA GLY A 191 -2.19 -7.37 -3.53
C GLY A 191 -0.67 -7.57 -3.45
N VAL A 192 0.05 -6.56 -2.96
CA VAL A 192 1.50 -6.63 -2.73
C VAL A 192 1.83 -7.67 -1.66
N LEU A 193 1.07 -7.72 -0.54
CA LEU A 193 1.27 -8.70 0.52
C LEU A 193 1.10 -10.14 0.04
N ARG A 194 0.11 -10.42 -0.82
CA ARG A 194 -0.05 -11.78 -1.41
C ARG A 194 1.16 -12.19 -2.23
N ARG A 195 1.70 -11.29 -3.07
CA ARG A 195 2.90 -11.56 -3.86
C ARG A 195 4.14 -11.68 -2.97
N ALA A 196 4.30 -10.79 -2.00
CA ALA A 196 5.39 -10.84 -1.04
C ALA A 196 5.39 -12.18 -0.28
N ARG A 197 4.22 -12.67 0.14
CA ARG A 197 4.09 -13.98 0.81
C ARG A 197 4.51 -15.15 -0.09
N LEU A 198 4.16 -15.11 -1.37
CA LEU A 198 4.63 -16.11 -2.34
C LEU A 198 6.15 -16.04 -2.50
N TYR A 199 6.72 -14.85 -2.67
CA TYR A 199 8.16 -14.70 -2.85
C TYR A 199 8.96 -15.07 -1.60
N THR A 200 8.46 -14.79 -0.40
CA THR A 200 9.12 -15.25 0.84
C THR A 200 9.04 -16.76 1.02
N MET A 201 7.93 -17.40 0.64
CA MET A 201 7.83 -18.87 0.63
C MET A 201 8.79 -19.50 -0.39
N PHE A 202 8.89 -18.95 -1.59
CA PHE A 202 9.85 -19.42 -2.60
C PHE A 202 11.30 -19.21 -2.13
N GLY A 203 11.61 -18.05 -1.55
CA GLY A 203 12.93 -17.78 -0.98
C GLY A 203 13.30 -18.78 0.14
N ALA A 204 12.37 -19.05 1.06
CA ALA A 204 12.57 -20.04 2.12
C ALA A 204 12.78 -21.46 1.57
N LEU A 205 11.97 -21.86 0.58
CA LEU A 205 12.14 -23.15 -0.10
C LEU A 205 13.52 -23.26 -0.76
N LEU A 206 13.97 -22.22 -1.46
CA LEU A 206 15.26 -22.21 -2.13
C LEU A 206 16.42 -22.34 -1.13
N VAL A 207 16.33 -21.67 0.02
CA VAL A 207 17.33 -21.77 1.10
C VAL A 207 17.36 -23.18 1.68
N VAL A 208 16.20 -23.78 1.99
CA VAL A 208 16.12 -25.16 2.49
C VAL A 208 16.70 -26.13 1.47
N PHE A 209 16.34 -25.97 0.19
CA PHE A 209 16.83 -26.83 -0.88
C PHE A 209 18.36 -26.73 -1.04
N GLY A 210 18.90 -25.50 -1.06
CA GLY A 210 20.34 -25.26 -1.13
C GLY A 210 21.10 -25.83 0.07
N ALA A 211 20.56 -25.67 1.29
CA ALA A 211 21.15 -26.21 2.51
C ALA A 211 21.16 -27.75 2.52
N VAL A 212 20.05 -28.39 2.13
CA VAL A 212 19.96 -29.86 2.02
C VAL A 212 20.94 -30.38 0.97
N PHE A 213 21.03 -29.72 -0.18
CA PHE A 213 21.94 -30.11 -1.25
C PHE A 213 23.41 -29.99 -0.83
N PHE A 214 23.75 -28.92 -0.11
CA PHE A 214 25.07 -28.72 0.47
C PHE A 214 25.41 -29.80 1.51
N LEU A 215 24.49 -30.12 2.41
CA LEU A 215 24.69 -31.16 3.44
C LEU A 215 24.86 -32.54 2.80
N LEU A 216 24.04 -32.91 1.81
CA LEU A 216 24.19 -34.17 1.08
C LEU A 216 25.55 -34.30 0.38
N ALA A 217 26.05 -33.20 -0.20
CA ALA A 217 27.36 -33.17 -0.84
C ALA A 217 28.54 -33.23 0.15
N THR A 218 28.32 -32.89 1.43
CA THR A 218 29.36 -32.87 2.46
C THR A 218 29.32 -34.08 3.42
N ASP A 219 28.22 -34.82 3.46
CA ASP A 219 28.03 -36.03 4.30
C ASP A 219 28.22 -37.34 3.49
N GLY A 220 28.18 -37.28 2.15
CA GLY A 220 28.35 -38.43 1.26
C GLY A 220 29.78 -38.72 0.78
N GLY A 221 30.80 -38.01 1.30
CA GLY A 221 32.21 -38.11 0.92
C GLY A 221 33.14 -38.49 2.07
#